data_AF-A0A2D9QEN0-F1
#
_entry.id   AF-A0A2D9QEN0-F1
#
_cell.length_a   1.000
_cell.length_b   1.000
_cell.length_c   1.000
_cell.angle_alpha   90.00
_cell.angle_beta   90.00
_cell.angle_gamma   90.00
#
_symmetry.space_group_name_H-M   'P 1'
#
loop_
_entity.id
_entity.type
_entity.pdbx_description
1 polymer ?
#
loop_
_entity_poly.entity_id
_entity_poly.type
_entity_poly.pdbx_seq_one_letter_code
_entity_poly.pdbx_strand_id
1 'polypeptide(L)' 'MKFDGTQNYVATEDLKIAVNAAVTLERPLLVKGEPGTGKTELAKQVATSLGLQLYEWNIKS' A
#
# COMPACT_ATOMS: atom_id res chain seq x y z
N MET A 1 -4.38 -13.09 2.80
CA MET A 1 -3.14 -12.32 2.51
C MET A 1 -2.98 -11.26 3.59
N LYS A 2 -1.79 -11.07 4.16
CA LYS A 2 -1.57 -10.11 5.25
C LYS A 2 -0.29 -9.30 5.00
N PHE A 3 -0.38 -7.99 5.14
CA PHE A 3 0.70 -7.03 5.08
C PHE A 3 1.14 -6.64 6.49
N ASP A 4 2.44 -6.82 6.78
CA ASP A 4 3.06 -6.47 8.07
C ASP A 4 4.14 -5.38 7.95
N GLY A 5 4.29 -4.77 6.77
CA GLY A 5 5.45 -3.95 6.41
C GLY A 5 6.53 -4.76 5.69
N THR A 6 7.66 -4.13 5.38
CA THR A 6 8.82 -4.80 4.76
C THR A 6 10.12 -4.24 5.36
N GLN A 7 11.26 -4.86 5.02
CA GLN A 7 12.58 -4.32 5.40
C GLN A 7 12.81 -2.89 4.90
N ASN A 8 12.16 -2.51 3.80
CA ASN A 8 12.33 -1.20 3.16
C ASN A 8 11.15 -0.25 3.43
N TYR A 9 10.15 -0.69 4.21
CA TYR A 9 8.96 0.11 4.49
C TYR A 9 8.38 -0.17 5.86
N VAL A 10 8.55 0.79 6.75
CA VAL A 10 7.99 0.79 8.10
C VAL A 10 6.56 1.32 8.04
N ALA A 11 5.58 0.43 8.20
CA ALA A 11 4.17 0.78 8.28
C ALA A 11 3.75 0.94 9.75
N THR A 12 3.00 1.99 10.06
CA THR A 12 2.32 2.12 11.36
C THR A 12 1.26 1.03 11.52
N GLU A 13 0.86 0.73 12.76
CA GLU A 13 -0.21 -0.24 13.01
C GLU A 13 -1.51 0.14 12.29
N ASP A 14 -1.92 1.40 12.36
CA ASP A 14 -3.13 1.90 11.69
C ASP A 14 -3.08 1.67 10.17
N LEU A 15 -1.91 1.92 9.56
CA LEU A 15 -1.73 1.70 8.13
C LEU A 15 -1.81 0.21 7.77
N LYS A 16 -1.22 -0.66 8.60
CA LYS A 16 -1.31 -2.12 8.42
C LYS A 16 -2.76 -2.59 8.52
N ILE A 17 -3.52 -2.09 9.50
CA ILE A 17 -4.93 -2.41 9.66
C ILE A 17 -5.71 -1.98 8.42
N ALA A 18 -5.52 -0.75 7.93
CA ALA A 18 -6.22 -0.24 6.76
C ALA A 18 -5.92 -1.06 5.48
N VAL A 19 -4.66 -1.40 5.24
CA VAL A 19 -4.26 -2.24 4.10
C VAL A 19 -4.87 -3.64 4.20
N ASN A 20 -4.76 -4.28 5.36
CA ASN A 20 -5.27 -5.63 5.56
C ASN A 20 -6.80 -5.69 5.47
N ALA A 21 -7.50 -4.68 5.96
CA ALA A 21 -8.95 -4.55 5.82
C ALA A 21 -9.34 -4.41 4.34
N ALA A 22 -8.66 -3.54 3.59
CA ALA A 22 -8.94 -3.34 2.17
C ALA A 22 -8.74 -4.62 1.34
N VAL A 23 -7.65 -5.35 1.60
CA VAL A 23 -7.37 -6.64 0.94
C VAL A 23 -8.42 -7.69 1.33
N THR A 24 -8.75 -7.80 2.61
CA THR A 24 -9.70 -8.82 3.10
C THR A 24 -11.12 -8.57 2.61
N LEU A 25 -11.53 -7.30 2.51
CA LEU A 25 -12.88 -6.91 2.08
C LEU A 25 -12.99 -6.74 0.56
N GLU A 26 -11.89 -6.88 -0.17
CA GLU A 26 -11.82 -6.59 -1.61
C GLU A 26 -12.35 -5.20 -1.95
N ARG A 27 -12.03 -4.21 -1.11
CA ARG A 27 -12.45 -2.81 -1.28
C ARG A 27 -11.25 -1.93 -1.62
N PRO A 28 -11.44 -0.88 -2.45
CA PRO A 28 -10.37 0.04 -2.78
C PRO A 28 -9.91 0.84 -1.56
N LEU A 29 -8.60 1.10 -1.48
CA LEU A 29 -7.98 1.93 -0.44
C LEU A 29 -7.43 3.22 -1.06
N LEU A 30 -7.95 4.37 -0.62
CA LEU A 30 -7.43 5.68 -1.00
C LEU A 30 -6.42 6.16 0.04
N VAL A 31 -5.18 6.38 -0.38
CA VAL A 31 -4.10 6.86 0.49
C VAL A 31 -3.82 8.33 0.21
N LYS A 32 -3.93 9.18 1.24
CA LYS A 32 -3.65 10.63 1.19
C LYS A 32 -2.45 10.99 2.07
N GLY A 33 -1.76 12.08 1.75
CA GLY A 33 -0.65 12.60 2.54
C GLY A 33 0.23 13.56 1.75
N GLU A 34 1.13 14.26 2.43
CA GLU A 34 2.04 15.26 1.82
C GLU A 34 3.01 14.64 0.80
N PRO A 35 3.47 15.38 -0.22
CA PRO A 35 4.50 14.90 -1.13
C PRO A 35 5.70 14.30 -0.38
N GLY A 36 6.23 13.16 -0.84
CA GLY A 36 7.38 12.51 -0.22
C GLY A 36 7.08 11.56 0.96
N THR A 37 5.84 11.41 1.41
CA THR A 37 5.48 10.53 2.55
C THR A 37 5.39 9.02 2.23
N GLY A 38 6.05 8.55 1.17
CA GLY A 38 6.11 7.11 0.86
C GLY A 38 4.82 6.46 0.34
N LYS A 39 3.84 7.22 -0.17
CA LYS A 39 2.57 6.66 -0.71
C LYS A 39 2.79 5.73 -1.92
N THR A 40 3.61 6.15 -2.87
CA THR A 40 3.95 5.32 -4.04
C THR A 40 4.74 4.08 -3.61
N GLU A 41 5.60 4.22 -2.59
CA GLU A 41 6.37 3.12 -2.05
C GLU A 41 5.48 2.10 -1.34
N LEU A 42 4.46 2.55 -0.59
CA LEU A 42 3.46 1.67 0.02
C LEU A 42 2.86 0.71 -1.01
N ALA A 43 2.40 1.22 -2.16
CA ALA A 43 1.79 0.37 -3.19
C ALA A 43 2.75 -0.72 -3.69
N LYS A 44 4.02 -0.37 -3.92
CA LYS A 44 5.08 -1.31 -4.33
C LYS A 44 5.35 -2.36 -3.28
N GLN A 45 5.42 -1.97 -2.01
CA GLN A 45 5.76 -2.84 -0.89
C GLN A 45 4.61 -3.78 -0.54
N VAL A 46 3.37 -3.30 -0.63
CA VAL A 46 2.17 -4.15 -0.53
C VAL A 46 2.14 -5.19 -1.64
N ALA A 47 2.31 -4.79 -2.90
CA ALA A 47 2.32 -5.74 -4.02
C ALA A 47 3.43 -6.79 -3.86
N THR A 48 4.65 -6.34 -3.55
CA THR A 48 5.82 -7.23 -3.39
C THR A 48 5.62 -8.22 -2.22
N SER A 49 5.19 -7.75 -1.06
CA SER A 49 4.99 -8.60 0.12
C SER A 49 3.86 -9.61 -0.03
N LEU A 50 2.83 -9.27 -0.81
CA LEU A 50 1.70 -10.14 -1.09
C LEU A 50 1.89 -11.01 -2.35
N GLY A 51 3.01 -10.87 -3.07
CA GLY A 51 3.27 -11.60 -4.31
C GLY A 51 2.33 -11.24 -5.45
N LEU A 52 1.87 -9.98 -5.50
CA LEU A 52 0.91 -9.47 -6.47
C LEU A 52 1.60 -8.64 -7.57
N GLN A 53 1.00 -8.61 -8.75
CA GLN A 53 1.42 -7.70 -9.81
C GLN A 53 0.96 -6.26 -9.49
N LEU A 54 1.88 -5.30 -9.61
CA LEU A 54 1.57 -3.88 -9.48
C LEU A 54 1.27 -3.28 -10.87
N TYR A 55 0.09 -2.69 -11.02
CA TYR A 55 -0.25 -1.85 -12.16
C TYR A 55 -0.11 -0.39 -11.76
N GLU A 56 0.77 0.35 -12.42
CA GLU A 56 0.97 1.78 -12.19
C GLU A 56 0.35 2.57 -13.33
N TRP A 57 -0.55 3.51 -13.00
CA TRP A 57 -1.13 4.43 -13.97
C TRP A 57 -0.84 5.88 -13.55
N ASN A 58 0.06 6.53 -14.29
CA ASN A 58 0.41 7.92 -14.06
C ASN A 58 -0.56 8.83 -14.84
N ILE A 59 -1.45 9.51 -14.13
CA ILE A 59 -2.36 10.49 -14.72
C ILE A 59 -1.63 11.82 -14.88
N LYS A 60 -1.46 12.27 -16.14
CA LYS A 60 -1.07 13.63 -16.51
C LYS A 60 -2.31 14.32 -17.08
N SER A 61 -2.48 15.63 -16.85
CA SER A 61 -3.54 16.41 -17.54
C SER A 61 -3.17 16.67 -18.99
#